data_AF-A0A9P7GN27-F1
#
_entry.id   AF-A0A9P7GN27-F1
#
_cell.length_a   1.000
_cell.length_b   1.000
_cell.length_c   1.000
_cell.angle_alpha   90.00
_cell.angle_beta   90.00
_cell.angle_gamma   90.00
#
_symmetry.space_group_name_H-M   'P 1'
#
loop_
_entity.id
_entity.type
_entity.pdbx_description
1 polymer ?
#
loop_
_entity_poly.entity_id
_entity_poly.type
_entity_poly.pdbx_seq_one_letter_code
_entity_poly.pdbx_strand_id
1 'polypeptide(L)'
;MTKAALAYGMDTAIIRKEVHDTTRIGGRYVKTVPHITGDIVNSKNQTGYALHYNVDTSHAQPLPNSPPTAPNPEMWQLEFKTGKGFVLVGDETETVRDVD
;
A
#
# COMPACT_ATOMS: atom_id res chain seq x y z
N MET A 1 -6.82 15.03 -7.45
CA MET A 1 -7.37 13.69 -7.18
C MET A 1 -6.90 12.73 -8.28
N THR A 2 -6.41 11.53 -7.95
CA THR A 2 -5.86 10.57 -8.93
C THR A 2 -6.99 9.81 -9.66
N LYS A 3 -6.71 9.29 -10.86
CA LYS A 3 -7.68 8.42 -11.59
C LYS A 3 -8.07 7.18 -10.79
N ALA A 4 -7.11 6.59 -10.07
CA ALA A 4 -7.36 5.44 -9.20
C ALA A 4 -8.34 5.80 -8.07
N ALA A 5 -8.10 6.90 -7.34
CA ALA A 5 -9.00 7.30 -6.26
C ALA A 5 -10.44 7.56 -6.76
N LEU A 6 -10.60 8.19 -7.92
CA LEU A 6 -11.91 8.38 -8.54
C LEU A 6 -12.59 7.06 -8.92
N ALA A 7 -11.84 6.12 -9.51
CA ALA A 7 -12.37 4.82 -9.92
C ALA A 7 -12.90 3.98 -8.74
N TYR A 8 -12.36 4.20 -7.53
CA TYR A 8 -12.76 3.50 -6.31
C TYR A 8 -13.63 4.34 -5.36
N GLY A 9 -14.10 5.53 -5.77
CA GLY A 9 -14.95 6.37 -4.93
C GLY A 9 -14.25 6.90 -3.66
N MET A 10 -12.93 7.10 -3.74
CA MET A 10 -12.08 7.60 -2.67
C MET A 10 -11.94 9.12 -2.75
N ASP A 11 -11.77 9.79 -1.60
CA ASP A 11 -11.70 11.25 -1.49
C ASP A 11 -10.28 11.78 -1.32
N THR A 12 -9.32 10.91 -1.05
CA THR A 12 -7.92 11.25 -0.84
C THR A 12 -6.99 10.22 -1.49
N ALA A 13 -5.83 10.66 -1.97
CA ALA A 13 -4.76 9.80 -2.47
C ALA A 13 -3.40 10.27 -1.92
N ILE A 14 -2.61 9.33 -1.41
CA ILE A 14 -1.26 9.54 -0.87
C ILE A 14 -0.32 8.63 -1.67
N ILE A 15 0.69 9.18 -2.33
CA ILE A 15 1.60 8.40 -3.18
C ILE A 15 3.00 8.46 -2.58
N ARG A 16 3.60 7.29 -2.33
CA ARG A 16 5.02 7.24 -1.99
C ARG A 16 5.84 7.50 -3.24
N LYS A 17 6.76 8.46 -3.14
CA LYS A 17 7.62 8.87 -4.27
C LYS A 17 8.63 7.79 -4.66
N GLU A 18 9.09 7.01 -3.69
CA GLU A 18 10.21 6.09 -3.86
C GLU A 18 9.74 4.64 -4.02
N VAL A 19 10.42 3.95 -4.94
CA VAL A 19 10.28 2.50 -5.12
C VAL A 19 10.87 1.81 -3.90
N HIS A 20 10.18 0.78 -3.43
CA HIS A 20 10.63 -0.07 -2.32
C HIS A 20 10.28 -1.53 -2.61
N ASP A 21 11.00 -2.45 -1.97
CA ASP A 21 10.85 -3.89 -2.12
C ASP A 21 10.52 -4.58 -0.78
N THR A 22 10.01 -3.80 0.19
CA THR A 22 9.54 -4.29 1.48
C THR A 22 8.28 -3.57 1.93
N THR A 23 7.31 -4.30 2.47
CA THR A 23 6.09 -3.73 3.08
C THR A 23 5.95 -4.21 4.52
N ARG A 24 5.46 -3.35 5.41
CA ARG A 24 5.23 -3.70 6.82
C ARG A 24 3.85 -4.32 6.99
N ILE A 25 3.78 -5.57 7.44
CA ILE A 25 2.54 -6.32 7.72
C ILE A 25 2.67 -6.89 9.14
N GLY A 26 1.72 -6.59 10.03
CA GLY A 26 1.78 -7.09 11.41
C GLY A 26 3.08 -6.68 12.11
N GLY A 27 3.47 -5.41 12.00
CA GLY A 27 4.72 -4.90 12.56
C GLY A 27 6.02 -5.43 11.93
N ARG A 28 6.00 -6.42 11.02
CA ARG A 28 7.19 -7.03 10.40
C ARG A 28 7.35 -6.57 8.95
N TYR A 29 8.59 -6.34 8.53
CA TYR A 29 8.90 -6.10 7.11
C TYR A 29 8.91 -7.43 6.34
N VAL A 30 8.08 -7.50 5.31
CA VAL A 30 8.01 -8.63 4.38
C VAL A 30 8.61 -8.17 3.05
N LYS A 31 9.47 -9.00 2.45
CA LYS A 31 10.03 -8.72 1.12
C LYS A 31 8.95 -8.88 0.06
N THR A 32 8.87 -7.91 -0.84
CA THR A 32 7.91 -7.86 -1.94
C THR A 32 8.66 -7.75 -3.27
N VAL A 33 7.93 -7.84 -4.37
CA VAL A 33 8.42 -7.33 -5.65
C VAL A 33 8.66 -5.81 -5.49
N PRO A 34 9.70 -5.22 -6.13
CA PRO A 34 9.85 -3.77 -6.15
C PRO A 34 8.58 -3.09 -6.63
N HIS A 35 8.11 -2.07 -5.92
CA HIS A 35 6.84 -1.42 -6.21
C HIS A 35 6.78 0.04 -5.74
N ILE A 36 5.81 0.76 -6.27
CA ILE A 36 5.38 2.08 -5.79
C ILE A 36 4.02 1.90 -5.11
N THR A 37 3.89 2.42 -3.89
CA THR A 37 2.65 2.33 -3.11
C THR A 37 1.88 3.63 -3.18
N GLY A 38 0.60 3.54 -3.56
CA GLY A 38 -0.36 4.63 -3.45
C GLY A 38 -1.53 4.23 -2.56
N ASP A 39 -1.72 4.94 -1.46
CA ASP A 39 -2.89 4.77 -0.60
C ASP A 39 -4.03 5.64 -1.11
N ILE A 40 -5.21 5.05 -1.25
CA ILE A 40 -6.45 5.76 -1.56
C ILE A 40 -7.42 5.54 -0.42
N VAL A 41 -8.00 6.61 0.10
CA VAL A 41 -8.86 6.54 1.28
C VAL A 41 -10.13 7.35 1.09
N ASN A 42 -11.18 6.93 1.77
CA ASN A 42 -12.40 7.67 1.95
C ASN A 42 -12.52 8.06 3.42
N SER A 43 -12.20 9.31 3.72
CA SER A 43 -12.17 9.83 5.10
C SER A 43 -13.54 9.79 5.78
N LYS A 44 -14.63 9.88 5.02
CA LYS A 44 -16.00 9.85 5.56
C LYS A 44 -16.44 8.45 5.96
N ASN A 45 -16.10 7.46 5.13
CA ASN A 45 -16.51 6.08 5.32
C ASN A 45 -15.46 5.25 6.07
N GLN A 46 -14.31 5.83 6.38
CA GLN A 46 -13.20 5.17 7.07
C GLN A 46 -12.72 3.89 6.36
N THR A 47 -12.80 3.87 5.04
CA THR A 47 -12.31 2.79 4.18
C THR A 47 -11.10 3.25 3.38
N GLY A 48 -10.19 2.32 3.08
CA GLY A 48 -9.03 2.62 2.25
C GLY A 48 -8.38 1.39 1.65
N TYR A 49 -7.53 1.63 0.66
CA TYR A 49 -6.74 0.62 -0.03
C TYR A 49 -5.32 1.11 -0.28
N ALA A 50 -4.33 0.24 -0.07
CA ALA A 50 -2.98 0.41 -0.56
C ALA A 50 -2.87 -0.26 -1.93
N LEU A 51 -2.48 0.50 -2.94
CA LEU A 51 -2.23 0.03 -4.30
C LEU A 51 -0.72 -0.12 -4.51
N HIS A 52 -0.26 -1.35 -4.70
CA HIS A 52 1.14 -1.66 -4.98
C HIS A 52 1.31 -1.83 -6.50
N TYR A 53 1.92 -0.84 -7.13
CA TYR A 53 2.28 -0.89 -8.55
C TYR A 53 3.67 -1.51 -8.68
N ASN A 54 3.71 -2.79 -9.03
CA ASN A 54 4.95 -3.53 -9.18
C ASN A 54 5.74 -2.99 -10.38
N VAL A 55 7.05 -2.86 -10.19
CA VAL A 55 8.03 -2.44 -11.18
C VAL A 55 9.09 -3.53 -11.38
N ASP A 56 9.83 -3.45 -12.48
CA ASP A 56 10.95 -4.34 -12.74
C ASP A 56 12.09 -4.17 -11.71
N THR A 57 13.06 -5.08 -11.75
CA THR A 57 14.22 -5.05 -10.84
C THR A 57 15.16 -3.86 -11.06
N SER A 58 14.99 -3.12 -12.16
CA SER A 58 15.71 -1.87 -12.41
C SER A 58 15.01 -0.63 -11.83
N HIS A 59 13.82 -0.83 -11.24
CA HIS A 59 12.96 0.22 -10.68
C HIS A 59 12.51 1.26 -11.72
N ALA A 60 12.58 0.93 -13.02
CA ALA A 60 12.38 1.89 -14.10
C ALA A 60 11.05 1.73 -14.82
N GLN A 61 10.51 0.52 -14.90
CA GLN A 61 9.30 0.22 -15.67
C GLN A 61 8.27 -0.56 -14.86
N PRO A 62 6.97 -0.27 -15.01
CA PRO A 62 5.91 -1.08 -14.40
C PRO A 62 5.88 -2.48 -14.99
N LEU A 63 5.62 -3.49 -14.16
CA LEU A 63 5.36 -4.84 -14.65
C LEU A 63 4.03 -4.88 -15.43
N PRO A 64 3.90 -5.73 -16.46
CA PRO A 64 2.65 -5.86 -17.20
C PRO A 64 1.50 -6.34 -16.29
N ASN A 65 0.27 -5.92 -16.60
CA ASN A 65 -0.94 -6.16 -15.80
C ASN A 65 -1.44 -7.62 -15.79
N SER A 66 -0.73 -8.56 -16.45
CA SER A 66 -1.14 -9.96 -16.61
C SER A 66 0.02 -10.92 -16.36
N PRO A 67 -0.22 -12.11 -15.76
CA PRO A 67 0.72 -12.70 -14.81
C PRO A 67 1.69 -13.72 -15.47
N PRO A 68 2.63 -14.25 -14.68
CA PRO A 68 2.25 -15.51 -14.05
C PRO A 68 2.10 -15.50 -12.52
N THR A 69 2.37 -14.40 -11.79
CA THR A 69 2.41 -14.47 -10.32
C THR A 69 1.53 -13.50 -9.50
N ALA A 70 1.10 -12.32 -9.98
CA ALA A 70 0.19 -11.42 -9.23
C ALA A 70 -0.47 -10.34 -10.11
N PRO A 71 -1.66 -9.81 -9.74
CA PRO A 71 -2.26 -8.63 -10.40
C PRO A 71 -1.42 -7.36 -10.19
N ASN A 72 -1.41 -6.45 -11.17
CA ASN A 72 -0.77 -5.14 -11.07
C ASN A 72 -1.80 -4.03 -11.40
N PRO A 73 -2.14 -3.13 -10.46
CA PRO A 73 -1.67 -3.07 -9.09
C PRO A 73 -2.20 -4.22 -8.23
N GLU A 74 -1.42 -4.62 -7.24
CA GLU A 74 -1.89 -5.44 -6.14
C GLU A 74 -2.60 -4.53 -5.12
N MET A 75 -3.78 -4.94 -4.65
CA MET A 75 -4.62 -4.11 -3.79
C MET A 75 -4.77 -4.72 -2.41
N TRP A 76 -4.34 -4.00 -1.39
CA TRP A 76 -4.47 -4.42 0.01
C TRP A 76 -5.41 -3.50 0.76
N GLN A 77 -6.25 -4.06 1.62
CA GLN A 77 -7.22 -3.28 2.40
C GLN A 77 -6.53 -2.54 3.55
N LEU A 78 -6.97 -1.29 3.76
CA LEU A 78 -6.63 -0.48 4.93
C LEU A 78 -7.83 -0.38 5.88
N GLU A 79 -7.56 -0.36 7.17
CA GLU A 79 -8.50 -0.11 8.25
C GLU A 79 -8.14 1.21 8.94
N PHE A 80 -9.14 2.04 9.23
CA PHE A 80 -8.92 3.23 10.05
C PHE A 80 -8.83 2.84 11.54
N LYS A 81 -7.72 3.19 12.19
CA LYS A 81 -7.52 3.03 13.63
C LYS A 81 -7.36 4.39 14.30
N THR A 82 -8.16 4.63 15.33
CA THR A 82 -8.07 5.86 16.16
C THR A 82 -6.65 6.06 16.67
N GLY A 83 -6.08 7.24 16.43
CA GLY A 83 -4.71 7.60 16.83
C GLY A 83 -3.60 7.11 15.89
N LYS A 84 -3.89 6.27 14.89
CA LYS A 84 -2.91 5.75 13.91
C LYS A 84 -3.24 6.09 12.46
N GLY A 85 -4.48 6.46 12.17
CA GLY A 85 -4.95 6.69 10.81
C GLY A 85 -5.24 5.38 10.08
N PHE A 86 -5.08 5.36 8.76
CA PHE A 86 -5.30 4.15 7.95
C PHE A 86 -4.06 3.24 8.03
N VAL A 87 -4.27 1.98 8.42
CA VAL A 87 -3.23 0.95 8.54
C VAL A 87 -3.62 -0.30 7.77
N LEU A 88 -2.66 -1.11 7.35
CA LEU A 88 -2.95 -2.39 6.70
C LEU A 88 -3.68 -3.34 7.66
N VAL A 89 -4.71 -4.03 7.15
CA VAL A 89 -5.44 -5.06 7.91
C VAL A 89 -4.44 -6.14 8.36
N GLY A 90 -4.40 -6.42 9.67
CA GLY A 90 -3.42 -7.34 10.29
C GLY A 90 -2.26 -6.66 11.03
N ASP A 91 -2.19 -5.33 11.06
CA ASP A 91 -1.20 -4.56 11.84
C ASP A 91 -1.53 -4.47 13.34
N GLU A 92 -1.90 -5.59 13.97
CA GLU A 92 -2.26 -5.67 15.39
C GLU A 92 -1.11 -5.99 16.35
N THR A 93 0.09 -6.31 15.83
CA THR A 93 1.23 -6.66 16.68
C THR A 93 2.22 -5.52 16.79
N GLU A 94 1.90 -4.55 17.65
CA GLU A 94 2.90 -3.65 18.22
C GLU A 94 3.74 -4.42 19.24
N THR A 95 4.89 -4.91 18.80
CA THR A 95 6.09 -4.78 19.63
C THR A 95 6.85 -3.57 19.10
N VAL A 96 6.66 -2.44 19.78
CA VAL A 96 7.63 -1.35 19.76
C VAL A 96 8.96 -1.96 20.18
N ARG A 97 9.95 -1.97 19.29
CA ARG A 97 11.33 -2.14 19.72
C ARG A 97 11.83 -0.75 20.04
N ASP A 98 12.08 -0.51 21.32
CA ASP A 98 12.97 0.58 21.73
C ASP A 98 14.29 0.39 20.98
N VAL A 99 14.75 1.48 20.38
CA VAL A 99 16.00 1.53 19.64
C VAL A 99 17.08 1.79 20.69
N ASP A 100 17.97 0.81 20.90
CA ASP A 100 19.25 1.04 21.58
C ASP A 100 20.20 1.84 20.68
#